data_AF-A0A2T4TE65-F1
#
_entry.id   AF-A0A2T4TE65-F1
#
_cell.length_a   1.000
_cell.length_b   1.000
_cell.length_c   1.000
_cell.angle_alpha   90.00
_cell.angle_beta   90.00
_cell.angle_gamma   90.00
#
_symmetry.space_group_name_H-M   'P 1'
#
loop_
_entity.id
_entity.type
_entity.pdbx_description
1 polymer ?
#
loop_
_entity_poly.entity_id
_entity_poly.type
_entity_poly.pdbx_seq_one_letter_code
_entity_poly.pdbx_strand_id
1 'polypeptide(L)'
;MNKKTLLFAAFAAMQLPNMNPLKQVQASEIQQSNVVDTNFEDALTREGFPETYKVALRKLHSQHPNWIFRATTTTEDWNLALEQEKVPGRNLVESSSSRLWKSTSAKVYDIATGKWKGFDSSRWVQASDEVIAYHLDPRNFLNEEDIFQFIDQEYVDGEQSIEGVEKILKGTFMENQNAETMSYAQAIFLAGRNNGVNPYLLASMIVNEQGAKGSSSIISGTDADYRGIYNYYNIEAYQKNGKTAAKNGLAWASKEDSYGRPWNTREKAIAGGAMYYANNYLSNAQTTSYLKKFDVASSNPYVHQYMTAINGALKEGRRLKKAYEDILDTEITFTIPVYGNMPDHIAKLPTE
;
A
#
# COMPACT_ATOMS: atom_id res chain seq x y z
N MET A 1 -6.64 -75.53 31.76
CA MET A 1 -7.17 -76.71 31.05
C MET A 1 -7.66 -76.26 29.68
N ASN A 2 -7.05 -76.76 28.59
CA ASN A 2 -7.53 -76.99 27.20
C ASN A 2 -8.62 -76.08 26.58
N LYS A 3 -8.68 -75.76 25.28
CA LYS A 3 -7.95 -76.09 24.04
C LYS A 3 -8.71 -75.32 22.93
N LYS A 4 -8.02 -74.74 21.95
CA LYS A 4 -8.27 -75.05 20.52
C LYS A 4 -7.28 -74.32 19.60
N THR A 5 -6.45 -75.15 19.00
CA THR A 5 -5.49 -74.95 17.91
C THR A 5 -6.19 -74.93 16.54
N LEU A 6 -5.50 -74.37 15.52
CA LEU A 6 -5.56 -74.57 14.04
C LEU A 6 -5.63 -73.17 13.38
N LEU A 7 -4.76 -72.75 12.45
CA LEU A 7 -4.17 -73.47 11.32
C LEU A 7 -2.97 -72.67 10.71
N PHE A 8 -1.87 -73.38 10.45
CA PHE A 8 -0.83 -73.24 9.41
C PHE A 8 -0.25 -71.89 8.90
N ALA A 9 1.08 -71.93 8.74
CA ALA A 9 1.96 -70.98 8.06
C ALA A 9 1.95 -71.14 6.52
N ALA A 10 2.22 -70.04 5.78
CA ALA A 10 3.24 -69.94 4.72
C ALA A 10 3.16 -68.61 3.93
N PHE A 11 4.32 -67.95 3.79
CA PHE A 11 4.84 -67.20 2.63
C PHE A 11 3.91 -66.36 1.74
N ALA A 12 4.23 -65.07 1.61
CA ALA A 12 4.74 -64.50 0.35
C ALA A 12 5.15 -63.04 0.53
N ALA A 13 6.41 -62.74 0.20
CA ALA A 13 6.82 -61.40 -0.15
C ALA A 13 6.04 -60.97 -1.40
N MET A 14 5.22 -59.92 -1.28
CA MET A 14 4.84 -59.10 -2.43
C MET A 14 5.49 -57.74 -2.24
N GLN A 15 6.39 -57.42 -3.17
CA GLN A 15 6.84 -56.07 -3.44
C GLN A 15 5.60 -55.18 -3.60
N LEU A 16 5.44 -54.23 -2.68
CA LEU A 16 4.60 -53.06 -2.95
C LEU A 16 5.36 -52.19 -3.96
N PRO A 17 4.69 -51.69 -5.00
CA PRO A 17 5.32 -50.94 -6.07
C PRO A 17 5.90 -49.62 -5.54
N ASN A 18 7.05 -49.24 -6.11
CA ASN A 18 7.68 -47.94 -5.99
C ASN A 18 6.63 -46.81 -5.93
N MET A 19 6.43 -46.24 -4.74
CA MET A 19 5.65 -45.02 -4.59
C MET A 19 6.44 -43.88 -5.25
N ASN A 20 5.76 -43.20 -6.17
CA ASN A 20 6.21 -42.08 -6.97
C ASN A 20 7.09 -41.07 -6.17
N PRO A 21 8.32 -40.72 -6.61
CA PRO A 21 9.21 -39.76 -5.93
C PRO A 21 8.55 -38.41 -5.63
N LEU A 22 7.57 -38.01 -6.45
CA LEU A 22 6.82 -36.76 -6.29
C LEU A 22 6.01 -36.68 -4.98
N LYS A 23 5.56 -37.81 -4.42
CA LYS A 23 4.84 -37.81 -3.13
C LYS A 23 5.77 -37.70 -1.92
N GLN A 24 7.02 -38.16 -2.02
CA GLN A 24 8.01 -37.98 -0.96
C GLN A 24 8.51 -36.54 -0.92
N VAL A 25 8.69 -35.88 -2.07
CA VAL A 25 9.04 -34.46 -2.15
C VAL A 25 7.93 -33.58 -1.54
N GLN A 26 6.65 -33.83 -1.87
CA GLN A 26 5.53 -33.13 -1.25
C GLN A 26 5.40 -33.38 0.26
N ALA A 27 5.68 -34.60 0.74
CA ALA A 27 5.65 -34.90 2.17
C ALA A 27 6.81 -34.24 2.93
N SER A 28 7.99 -34.10 2.31
CA SER A 28 9.12 -33.36 2.89
C SER A 28 8.96 -31.84 2.83
N GLU A 29 8.31 -31.30 1.79
CA GLU A 29 7.97 -29.87 1.69
C GLU A 29 6.88 -29.48 2.72
N ILE A 30 5.92 -30.37 3.00
CA ILE A 30 4.90 -30.16 4.05
C ILE A 30 5.50 -30.29 5.48
N GLN A 31 6.63 -30.96 5.64
CA GLN A 31 7.29 -31.11 6.94
C GLN A 31 8.30 -30.01 7.29
N GLN A 32 8.72 -29.18 6.33
CA GLN A 32 9.62 -28.05 6.59
C GLN A 32 8.88 -26.74 6.96
N SER A 33 7.55 -26.68 6.84
CA SER A 33 6.78 -25.42 7.01
C SER A 33 6.11 -25.23 8.38
N ASN A 34 6.43 -26.03 9.40
CA ASN A 34 5.73 -26.00 10.71
C ASN A 34 6.62 -25.64 11.91
N VAL A 35 7.75 -24.97 11.69
CA VAL A 35 8.37 -24.22 12.80
C VAL A 35 7.56 -22.93 12.94
N VAL A 36 6.65 -22.91 13.91
CA VAL A 36 5.95 -21.68 14.30
C VAL A 36 7.02 -20.69 14.75
N ASP A 37 7.23 -19.63 13.97
CA ASP A 37 8.07 -18.51 14.38
C ASP A 37 7.40 -17.83 15.58
N THR A 38 7.85 -18.18 16.77
CA THR A 38 7.20 -17.76 18.02
C THR A 38 7.34 -16.25 18.22
N ASN A 39 8.45 -15.66 17.74
CA ASN A 39 8.64 -14.20 17.79
C ASN A 39 7.61 -13.49 16.91
N PHE A 40 7.33 -14.04 15.74
CA PHE A 40 6.31 -13.52 14.85
C PHE A 40 4.90 -13.63 15.45
N GLU A 41 4.53 -14.77 16.02
CA GLU A 41 3.24 -14.94 16.69
C GLU A 41 3.05 -14.02 17.89
N ASP A 42 4.11 -13.82 18.68
CA ASP A 42 4.13 -12.90 19.80
C ASP A 42 3.97 -11.45 19.32
N ALA A 43 4.61 -11.09 18.20
CA ALA A 43 4.44 -9.79 17.57
C ALA A 43 2.99 -9.56 17.12
N LEU A 44 2.38 -10.50 16.39
CA LEU A 44 0.98 -10.39 15.96
C LEU A 44 0.01 -10.28 17.15
N THR A 45 0.30 -11.00 18.24
CA THR A 45 -0.51 -10.97 19.46
C THR A 45 -0.37 -9.66 20.21
N ARG A 46 0.86 -9.12 20.30
CA ARG A 46 1.14 -7.82 20.91
C ARG A 46 0.49 -6.65 20.15
N GLU A 47 0.48 -6.74 18.82
CA GLU A 47 -0.22 -5.76 17.97
C GLU A 47 -1.76 -5.94 18.05
N GLY A 48 -2.26 -7.09 18.52
CA GLY A 48 -3.69 -7.31 18.72
C GLY A 48 -4.44 -7.81 17.48
N PHE A 49 -3.74 -8.42 16.51
CA PHE A 49 -4.39 -8.98 15.34
C PHE A 49 -5.32 -10.15 15.69
N PRO A 50 -6.60 -10.11 15.26
CA PRO A 50 -7.51 -11.25 15.36
C PRO A 50 -7.03 -12.44 14.51
N GLU A 51 -7.43 -13.67 14.87
CA GLU A 51 -7.02 -14.88 14.14
C GLU A 51 -7.45 -14.86 12.66
N THR A 52 -8.53 -14.15 12.34
CA THR A 52 -9.01 -13.97 10.95
C THR A 52 -8.02 -13.21 10.05
N TYR A 53 -7.03 -12.50 10.62
CA TYR A 53 -5.94 -11.87 9.88
C TYR A 53 -4.70 -12.78 9.81
N LYS A 54 -4.40 -13.49 10.90
CA LYS A 54 -3.10 -14.15 11.12
C LYS A 54 -2.77 -15.18 10.05
N VAL A 55 -3.75 -15.89 9.49
CA VAL A 55 -3.51 -16.88 8.42
C VAL A 55 -2.83 -16.24 7.20
N ALA A 56 -3.31 -15.08 6.76
CA ALA A 56 -2.72 -14.38 5.62
C ALA A 56 -1.36 -13.74 5.98
N LEU A 57 -1.24 -13.19 7.20
CA LEU A 57 0.01 -12.58 7.67
C LEU A 57 1.14 -13.60 7.83
N ARG A 58 0.86 -14.82 8.32
CA ARG A 58 1.84 -15.93 8.35
C ARG A 58 2.34 -16.28 6.95
N LYS A 59 1.42 -16.32 5.97
CA LYS A 59 1.80 -16.58 4.58
C LYS A 59 2.77 -15.50 4.08
N LEU A 60 2.44 -14.23 4.29
CA LEU A 60 3.31 -13.12 3.91
C LEU A 60 4.67 -13.16 4.63
N HIS A 61 4.68 -13.42 5.94
CA HIS A 61 5.91 -13.56 6.72
C HIS A 61 6.81 -14.69 6.21
N SER A 62 6.21 -15.81 5.81
CA SER A 62 6.98 -16.92 5.22
C SER A 62 7.66 -16.56 3.89
N GLN A 63 7.09 -15.60 3.15
CA GLN A 63 7.62 -15.09 1.88
C GLN A 63 8.60 -13.92 2.11
N HIS A 64 8.33 -13.11 3.13
CA HIS A 64 9.04 -11.88 3.46
C HIS A 64 9.29 -11.77 4.97
N PRO A 65 10.30 -12.46 5.51
CA PRO A 65 10.52 -12.56 6.96
C PRO A 65 10.94 -11.25 7.62
N ASN A 66 11.33 -10.24 6.84
CA ASN A 66 11.72 -8.91 7.33
C ASN A 66 10.54 -7.92 7.36
N TRP A 67 9.36 -8.29 6.86
CA TRP A 67 8.21 -7.39 6.86
C TRP A 67 7.61 -7.26 8.27
N ILE A 68 7.24 -6.04 8.61
CA ILE A 68 6.68 -5.69 9.92
C ILE A 68 5.19 -5.40 9.73
N PHE A 69 4.34 -6.08 10.49
CA PHE A 69 2.90 -5.82 10.48
C PHE A 69 2.50 -5.13 11.78
N ARG A 70 1.97 -3.92 11.66
CA ARG A 70 1.41 -3.13 12.75
C ARG A 70 -0.10 -3.11 12.64
N ALA A 71 -0.79 -3.35 13.75
CA ALA A 71 -2.23 -3.15 13.77
C ALA A 71 -2.50 -1.69 14.14
N THR A 72 -3.24 -0.98 13.29
CA THR A 72 -3.89 0.26 13.72
C THR A 72 -5.25 -0.11 14.27
N THR A 73 -5.39 -0.02 15.59
CA THR A 73 -6.68 -0.17 16.24
C THR A 73 -7.51 1.05 15.83
N THR A 74 -8.50 0.85 14.96
CA THR A 74 -9.51 1.88 14.76
C THR A 74 -10.40 1.85 16.00
N THR A 75 -10.78 3.00 16.56
CA THR A 75 -11.81 3.04 17.62
C THR A 75 -13.20 2.68 17.09
N GLU A 76 -13.29 2.29 15.82
CA GLU A 76 -14.50 2.21 15.03
C GLU A 76 -15.02 0.77 14.98
N ASP A 77 -16.30 0.63 15.31
CA ASP A 77 -17.08 -0.58 15.07
C ASP A 77 -17.23 -0.81 13.55
N TRP A 78 -17.06 -2.06 13.09
CA TRP A 78 -17.19 -2.43 11.69
C TRP A 78 -18.50 -1.97 11.06
N ASN A 79 -19.62 -2.11 11.77
CA ASN A 79 -20.92 -1.73 11.23
C ASN A 79 -21.04 -0.21 11.11
N LEU A 80 -20.48 0.53 12.07
CA LEU A 80 -20.43 1.99 11.99
C LEU A 80 -19.59 2.44 10.78
N ALA A 81 -18.39 1.87 10.60
CA ALA A 81 -17.53 2.20 9.47
C ALA A 81 -18.23 1.89 8.13
N LEU A 82 -18.83 0.71 8.02
CA LEU A 82 -19.56 0.32 6.82
C LEU A 82 -20.75 1.24 6.53
N GLU A 83 -21.53 1.64 7.53
CA GLU A 83 -22.64 2.58 7.34
C GLU A 83 -22.18 3.99 6.94
N GLN A 84 -21.04 4.46 7.49
CA GLN A 84 -20.43 5.71 7.08
C GLN A 84 -19.95 5.67 5.63
N GLU A 85 -19.43 4.55 5.17
CA GLU A 85 -18.98 4.39 3.79
C GLU A 85 -20.13 4.30 2.77
N LYS A 86 -21.36 4.01 3.20
CA LYS A 86 -22.55 3.99 2.32
C LYS A 86 -23.13 5.36 1.99
N VAL A 87 -22.59 6.45 2.54
CA VAL A 87 -23.08 7.81 2.23
C VAL A 87 -22.91 8.10 0.73
N PRO A 88 -23.99 8.52 0.02
CA PRO A 88 -23.95 8.77 -1.41
C PRO A 88 -22.82 9.71 -1.83
N GLY A 89 -21.97 9.24 -2.75
CA GLY A 89 -20.85 10.00 -3.29
C GLY A 89 -19.49 9.67 -2.69
N ARG A 90 -19.42 8.97 -1.55
CA ARG A 90 -18.13 8.59 -0.92
C ARG A 90 -17.42 7.46 -1.64
N ASN A 91 -18.18 6.53 -2.20
CA ASN A 91 -17.65 5.30 -2.81
C ASN A 91 -18.28 5.06 -4.17
N LEU A 92 -17.45 5.18 -5.21
CA LEU A 92 -17.88 5.20 -6.60
C LEU A 92 -17.25 4.06 -7.39
N VAL A 93 -18.03 3.51 -8.32
CA VAL A 93 -17.60 2.63 -9.41
C VAL A 93 -17.93 3.26 -10.75
N GLU A 94 -17.32 2.77 -11.83
CA GLU A 94 -17.69 3.24 -13.17
C GLU A 94 -19.10 2.79 -13.53
N SER A 95 -19.87 3.61 -14.25
CA SER A 95 -21.23 3.30 -14.68
C SER A 95 -21.29 2.07 -15.61
N SER A 96 -20.18 1.78 -16.29
CA SER A 96 -19.92 0.59 -17.11
C SER A 96 -19.63 -0.69 -16.31
N SER A 97 -19.39 -0.59 -14.99
CA SER A 97 -19.17 -1.77 -14.13
C SER A 97 -20.43 -2.65 -14.05
N SER A 98 -20.24 -3.91 -13.62
CA SER A 98 -21.34 -4.89 -13.46
C SER A 98 -22.48 -4.28 -12.63
N ARG A 99 -23.71 -4.70 -12.94
CA ARG A 99 -24.89 -4.24 -12.20
C ARG A 99 -24.79 -4.58 -10.71
N LEU A 100 -24.15 -5.70 -10.36
CA LEU A 100 -23.94 -6.14 -8.97
C LEU A 100 -23.04 -5.19 -8.17
N TRP A 101 -22.27 -4.34 -8.85
CA TRP A 101 -21.35 -3.42 -8.20
C TRP A 101 -21.96 -2.05 -7.94
N LYS A 102 -23.19 -1.80 -8.40
CA LYS A 102 -23.85 -0.50 -8.34
C LYS A 102 -24.99 -0.53 -7.34
N SER A 103 -25.01 0.41 -6.40
CA SER A 103 -26.08 0.49 -5.39
C SER A 103 -27.45 0.67 -6.05
N THR A 104 -28.44 -0.09 -5.60
CA THR A 104 -29.84 0.04 -6.04
C THR A 104 -30.71 0.75 -5.01
N SER A 105 -30.09 1.38 -3.99
CA SER A 105 -30.84 2.15 -3.00
C SER A 105 -31.58 3.32 -3.65
N ALA A 106 -32.78 3.63 -3.15
CA ALA A 106 -33.64 4.69 -3.69
C ALA A 106 -32.99 6.09 -3.67
N LYS A 107 -31.91 6.29 -2.89
CA LYS A 107 -31.15 7.54 -2.84
C LYS A 107 -30.33 7.81 -4.12
N VAL A 108 -29.97 6.76 -4.86
CA VAL A 108 -29.01 6.82 -5.99
C VAL A 108 -29.46 6.04 -7.22
N TYR A 109 -30.57 5.31 -7.14
CA TYR A 109 -31.13 4.54 -8.25
C TYR A 109 -32.62 4.82 -8.43
N ASP A 110 -33.00 5.19 -9.65
CA ASP A 110 -34.38 5.38 -10.07
C ASP A 110 -34.91 4.07 -10.67
N ILE A 111 -35.81 3.42 -9.94
CA ILE A 111 -36.40 2.14 -10.36
C ILE A 111 -37.36 2.28 -11.55
N ALA A 112 -37.98 3.45 -11.75
CA ALA A 112 -38.92 3.67 -12.85
C ALA A 112 -38.19 3.83 -14.18
N THR A 113 -37.02 4.47 -14.17
CA THR A 113 -36.21 4.69 -15.38
C THR A 113 -35.04 3.72 -15.53
N GLY A 114 -34.70 2.96 -14.49
CA GLY A 114 -33.55 2.07 -14.46
C GLY A 114 -32.20 2.80 -14.46
N LYS A 115 -32.17 4.06 -14.03
CA LYS A 115 -30.97 4.91 -14.10
C LYS A 115 -30.34 5.12 -12.73
N TRP A 116 -29.01 5.12 -12.70
CA TRP A 116 -28.23 5.52 -11.55
C TRP A 116 -27.91 7.02 -11.59
N LYS A 117 -27.90 7.65 -10.43
CA LYS A 117 -27.39 9.00 -10.23
C LYS A 117 -25.87 9.02 -10.46
N GLY A 118 -25.42 9.93 -11.31
CA GLY A 118 -24.00 10.20 -11.53
C GLY A 118 -23.42 11.14 -10.47
N PHE A 119 -22.14 10.96 -10.14
CA PHE A 119 -21.34 11.81 -9.24
C PHE A 119 -20.13 12.35 -9.99
N ASP A 120 -19.87 13.66 -9.89
CA ASP A 120 -18.90 14.46 -10.67
C ASP A 120 -19.14 14.48 -12.20
N SER A 121 -19.63 13.37 -12.76
CA SER A 121 -20.02 13.15 -14.14
C SER A 121 -21.00 11.96 -14.21
N SER A 122 -21.53 11.65 -15.40
CA SER A 122 -22.30 10.41 -15.63
C SER A 122 -21.46 9.13 -15.64
N ARG A 123 -20.13 9.25 -15.54
CA ARG A 123 -19.20 8.11 -15.53
C ARG A 123 -19.14 7.39 -14.19
N TRP A 124 -19.40 8.08 -13.08
CA TRP A 124 -19.24 7.51 -11.74
C TRP A 124 -20.57 7.39 -11.02
N VAL A 125 -20.84 6.23 -10.46
CA VAL A 125 -22.08 5.92 -9.73
C VAL A 125 -21.75 5.26 -8.40
N GLN A 126 -22.67 5.32 -7.44
CA GLN A 126 -22.48 4.76 -6.10
C GLN A 126 -22.24 3.24 -6.15
N ALA A 127 -21.18 2.79 -5.48
CA ALA A 127 -20.88 1.37 -5.27
C ALA A 127 -21.96 0.70 -4.42
N SER A 128 -22.24 -0.58 -4.67
CA SER A 128 -23.12 -1.40 -3.82
C SER A 128 -22.51 -1.65 -2.44
N ASP A 129 -23.37 -1.93 -1.46
CA ASP A 129 -22.97 -2.19 -0.07
C ASP A 129 -21.94 -3.33 0.02
N GLU A 130 -22.10 -4.37 -0.79
CA GLU A 130 -21.19 -5.52 -0.86
C GLU A 130 -19.82 -5.15 -1.42
N VAL A 131 -19.77 -4.29 -2.45
CA VAL A 131 -18.51 -3.79 -3.01
C VAL A 131 -17.79 -2.88 -2.01
N ILE A 132 -18.54 -2.07 -1.26
CA ILE A 132 -17.99 -1.23 -0.19
C ILE A 132 -17.40 -2.12 0.91
N ALA A 133 -18.17 -3.09 1.42
CA ALA A 133 -17.71 -4.03 2.44
C ALA A 133 -16.46 -4.80 2.00
N TYR A 134 -16.38 -5.26 0.74
CA TYR A 134 -15.21 -5.94 0.21
C TYR A 134 -13.93 -5.07 0.28
N HIS A 135 -14.02 -3.80 -0.13
CA HIS A 135 -12.87 -2.90 -0.13
C HIS A 135 -12.53 -2.33 1.25
N LEU A 136 -13.52 -2.23 2.13
CA LEU A 136 -13.33 -1.84 3.52
C LEU A 136 -12.68 -2.96 4.32
N ASP A 137 -12.92 -4.24 4.03
CA ASP A 137 -12.35 -5.36 4.78
C ASP A 137 -10.83 -5.53 4.47
N PRO A 138 -9.92 -5.21 5.40
CA PRO A 138 -8.48 -5.25 5.12
C PRO A 138 -7.98 -6.66 4.82
N ARG A 139 -8.68 -7.69 5.31
CA ARG A 139 -8.31 -9.11 5.14
C ARG A 139 -8.34 -9.55 3.67
N ASN A 140 -9.12 -8.89 2.83
CA ASN A 140 -9.16 -9.15 1.38
C ASN A 140 -7.85 -8.82 0.66
N PHE A 141 -6.98 -8.04 1.28
CA PHE A 141 -5.82 -7.45 0.63
C PHE A 141 -4.49 -7.86 1.27
N LEU A 142 -4.51 -8.87 2.14
CA LEU A 142 -3.31 -9.42 2.78
C LEU A 142 -2.63 -10.45 1.85
N ASN A 143 -2.12 -9.95 0.73
CA ASN A 143 -1.35 -10.71 -0.26
C ASN A 143 -0.20 -9.82 -0.80
N GLU A 144 0.82 -10.42 -1.43
CA GLU A 144 2.05 -9.71 -1.86
C GLU A 144 1.80 -8.57 -2.84
N GLU A 145 0.67 -8.56 -3.57
CA GLU A 145 0.31 -7.45 -4.45
C GLU A 145 -0.42 -6.33 -3.73
N ASP A 146 -1.44 -6.67 -2.95
CA ASP A 146 -2.44 -5.70 -2.49
C ASP A 146 -2.13 -5.12 -1.11
N ILE A 147 -1.20 -5.72 -0.36
CA ILE A 147 -0.84 -5.26 0.98
C ILE A 147 -0.18 -3.87 0.96
N PHE A 148 0.40 -3.45 -0.17
CA PHE A 148 1.04 -2.15 -0.31
C PHE A 148 0.09 -0.95 -0.19
N GLN A 149 -1.24 -1.16 -0.18
CA GLN A 149 -2.15 -0.09 0.23
C GLN A 149 -2.04 0.27 1.73
N PHE A 150 -1.44 -0.62 2.53
CA PHE A 150 -1.19 -0.47 3.96
C PHE A 150 0.27 -0.13 4.27
N ILE A 151 1.14 0.08 3.28
CA ILE A 151 2.52 0.49 3.55
C ILE A 151 2.52 1.78 4.36
N ASP A 152 3.28 1.82 5.45
CA ASP A 152 3.38 3.01 6.27
C ASP A 152 4.23 4.07 5.57
N GLN A 153 3.65 5.25 5.44
CA GLN A 153 4.25 6.38 4.73
C GLN A 153 4.92 7.36 5.70
N GLU A 154 4.80 7.14 7.01
CA GLU A 154 5.53 7.88 8.04
C GLU A 154 6.92 7.30 8.30
N TYR A 155 7.84 8.17 8.74
CA TYR A 155 9.15 7.76 9.20
C TYR A 155 9.06 7.17 10.61
N VAL A 156 9.70 6.03 10.82
CA VAL A 156 9.83 5.40 12.14
C VAL A 156 11.31 5.21 12.44
N ASP A 157 11.76 5.76 13.58
CA ASP A 157 13.15 5.66 14.01
C ASP A 157 13.55 4.18 14.19
N GLY A 158 14.62 3.78 13.52
CA GLY A 158 15.12 2.40 13.53
C GLY A 158 14.56 1.48 12.44
N GLU A 159 13.48 1.82 11.73
CA GLU A 159 12.91 0.96 10.67
C GLU A 159 13.39 1.32 9.26
N GLN A 160 13.83 2.57 9.04
CA GLN A 160 14.45 2.98 7.78
C GLN A 160 15.91 3.41 7.97
N SER A 161 16.72 3.18 6.94
CA SER A 161 18.16 3.48 6.92
C SER A 161 18.63 4.10 5.60
N ILE A 162 19.85 4.65 5.58
CA ILE A 162 20.46 5.17 4.36
C ILE A 162 20.72 4.02 3.36
N GLU A 163 21.17 2.87 3.83
CA GLU A 163 21.46 1.69 3.00
C GLU A 163 20.20 1.17 2.30
N GLY A 164 19.04 1.22 2.95
CA GLY A 164 17.77 0.89 2.29
C GLY A 164 17.40 1.89 1.20
N VAL A 165 17.69 3.19 1.39
CA VAL A 165 17.55 4.18 0.32
C VAL A 165 18.51 3.87 -0.82
N GLU A 166 19.78 3.55 -0.54
CA GLU A 166 20.76 3.17 -1.56
C GLU A 166 20.30 1.97 -2.40
N LYS A 167 19.69 0.96 -1.77
CA LYS A 167 19.09 -0.18 -2.50
C LYS A 167 18.01 0.28 -3.49
N ILE A 168 17.15 1.22 -3.10
CA ILE A 168 16.10 1.78 -3.99
C ILE A 168 16.71 2.60 -5.13
N LEU A 169 17.78 3.33 -4.86
CA LEU A 169 18.42 4.20 -5.85
C LEU A 169 19.31 3.43 -6.85
N LYS A 170 19.58 2.15 -6.61
CA LYS A 170 20.39 1.30 -7.48
C LYS A 170 19.85 1.28 -8.91
N GLY A 171 20.72 1.42 -9.90
CA GLY A 171 20.36 1.48 -11.31
C GLY A 171 19.75 2.81 -11.76
N THR A 172 19.72 3.83 -10.89
CA THR A 172 19.21 5.17 -11.21
C THR A 172 20.34 6.20 -11.33
N PHE A 173 20.03 7.37 -11.89
CA PHE A 173 20.94 8.51 -11.97
C PHE A 173 21.42 9.04 -10.61
N MET A 174 20.80 8.61 -9.52
CA MET A 174 21.16 8.99 -8.15
C MET A 174 22.12 8.00 -7.48
N GLU A 175 22.34 6.82 -8.07
CA GLU A 175 23.22 5.78 -7.53
C GLU A 175 24.66 6.28 -7.38
N ASN A 176 25.20 6.20 -6.16
CA ASN A 176 26.57 6.63 -5.83
C ASN A 176 26.86 8.10 -6.25
N GLN A 177 25.83 8.93 -6.38
CA GLN A 177 25.97 10.35 -6.75
C GLN A 177 25.73 11.26 -5.54
N ASN A 178 26.34 12.44 -5.60
CA ASN A 178 26.08 13.52 -4.64
C ASN A 178 24.92 14.39 -5.11
N ALA A 179 24.02 14.70 -4.17
CA ALA A 179 22.97 15.69 -4.36
C ALA A 179 23.58 17.09 -4.33
N GLU A 180 24.40 17.42 -3.33
CA GLU A 180 25.38 18.52 -3.35
C GLU A 180 26.51 18.28 -2.33
N THR A 181 26.22 18.51 -1.05
CA THR A 181 27.12 18.33 0.11
C THR A 181 27.10 16.89 0.63
N MET A 182 26.03 16.16 0.33
CA MET A 182 25.84 14.76 0.70
C MET A 182 25.37 13.92 -0.50
N SER A 183 25.42 12.59 -0.35
CA SER A 183 24.84 11.67 -1.34
C SER A 183 23.34 11.88 -1.49
N TYR A 184 22.76 11.50 -2.63
CA TYR A 184 21.29 11.49 -2.77
C TYR A 184 20.60 10.63 -1.72
N ALA A 185 21.19 9.47 -1.39
CA ALA A 185 20.63 8.59 -0.37
C ALA A 185 20.56 9.28 1.00
N GLN A 186 21.63 9.96 1.40
CA GLN A 186 21.65 10.76 2.63
C GLN A 186 20.65 11.92 2.59
N ALA A 187 20.58 12.65 1.46
CA ALA A 187 19.66 13.77 1.32
C ALA A 187 18.19 13.33 1.44
N ILE A 188 17.81 12.22 0.81
CA ILE A 188 16.47 11.65 0.87
C ILE A 188 16.18 11.10 2.27
N PHE A 189 17.12 10.37 2.86
CA PHE A 189 16.97 9.84 4.22
C PHE A 189 16.72 10.96 5.24
N LEU A 190 17.56 12.01 5.22
CA LEU A 190 17.42 13.15 6.12
C LEU A 190 16.15 13.96 5.83
N ALA A 191 15.76 14.11 4.56
CA ALA A 191 14.49 14.74 4.20
C ALA A 191 13.30 13.98 4.79
N GLY A 192 13.29 12.65 4.70
CA GLY A 192 12.27 11.80 5.31
C GLY A 192 12.25 11.93 6.83
N ARG A 193 13.37 11.64 7.47
CA ARG A 193 13.55 11.71 8.93
C ARG A 193 13.13 13.05 9.52
N ASN A 194 13.57 14.16 8.92
CA ASN A 194 13.31 15.49 9.47
C ASN A 194 11.86 15.97 9.27
N ASN A 195 11.10 15.34 8.35
CA ASN A 195 9.71 15.70 8.06
C ASN A 195 8.71 14.60 8.45
N GLY A 196 9.16 13.53 9.10
CA GLY A 196 8.28 12.41 9.48
C GLY A 196 7.78 11.59 8.29
N VAL A 197 8.47 11.60 7.14
CA VAL A 197 8.07 10.87 5.94
C VAL A 197 8.98 9.67 5.73
N ASN A 198 8.40 8.51 5.40
CA ASN A 198 9.17 7.32 5.06
C ASN A 198 10.17 7.63 3.90
N PRO A 199 11.48 7.57 4.13
CA PRO A 199 12.47 7.90 3.10
C PRO A 199 12.49 6.90 1.93
N TYR A 200 12.04 5.67 2.14
CA TYR A 200 11.88 4.69 1.06
C TYR A 200 10.77 5.13 0.11
N LEU A 201 9.65 5.61 0.64
CA LEU A 201 8.58 6.21 -0.15
C LEU A 201 9.08 7.41 -0.96
N LEU A 202 9.83 8.33 -0.34
CA LEU A 202 10.37 9.49 -1.03
C LEU A 202 11.29 9.07 -2.19
N ALA A 203 12.21 8.13 -1.95
CA ALA A 203 13.11 7.61 -2.99
C ALA A 203 12.32 6.99 -4.15
N SER A 204 11.38 6.09 -3.83
CA SER A 204 10.50 5.43 -4.79
C SER A 204 9.68 6.43 -5.62
N MET A 205 9.15 7.50 -4.99
CA MET A 205 8.45 8.56 -5.68
C MET A 205 9.37 9.29 -6.67
N ILE A 206 10.56 9.70 -6.26
CA ILE A 206 11.50 10.39 -7.15
C ILE A 206 11.86 9.52 -8.36
N VAL A 207 12.15 8.24 -8.13
CA VAL A 207 12.47 7.29 -9.21
C VAL A 207 11.30 7.13 -10.17
N ASN A 208 10.07 7.01 -9.66
CA ASN A 208 8.87 6.90 -10.49
C ASN A 208 8.61 8.18 -11.30
N GLU A 209 8.74 9.35 -10.69
CA GLU A 209 8.43 10.65 -11.30
C GLU A 209 9.48 11.09 -12.34
N GLN A 210 10.76 10.75 -12.13
CA GLN A 210 11.86 11.23 -12.97
C GLN A 210 12.45 10.15 -13.88
N GLY A 211 12.08 8.88 -13.64
CA GLY A 211 12.62 7.72 -14.31
C GLY A 211 14.08 7.43 -13.92
N ALA A 212 14.53 6.19 -14.14
CA ALA A 212 15.88 5.76 -13.78
C ALA A 212 16.99 6.64 -14.37
N LYS A 213 16.78 7.25 -15.55
CA LYS A 213 17.76 8.13 -16.21
C LYS A 213 17.77 9.57 -15.72
N GLY A 214 16.71 10.03 -15.05
CA GLY A 214 16.63 11.41 -14.54
C GLY A 214 16.78 12.51 -15.59
N SER A 215 16.33 12.28 -16.83
CA SER A 215 16.56 13.21 -17.95
C SER A 215 15.53 14.35 -18.05
N SER A 216 14.64 14.48 -17.07
CA SER A 216 13.59 15.50 -17.07
C SER A 216 14.18 16.90 -16.87
N SER A 217 13.68 17.88 -17.62
CA SER A 217 14.15 19.28 -17.48
C SER A 217 13.87 19.85 -16.09
N ILE A 218 12.85 19.34 -15.40
CA ILE A 218 12.39 19.81 -14.09
C ILE A 218 13.39 19.53 -12.95
N ILE A 219 14.35 18.62 -13.16
CA ILE A 219 15.43 18.30 -12.22
C ILE A 219 16.84 18.59 -12.78
N SER A 220 16.91 19.21 -13.97
CA SER A 220 18.19 19.48 -14.64
C SER A 220 18.94 20.68 -14.06
N GLY A 221 18.22 21.67 -13.52
CA GLY A 221 18.77 22.99 -13.17
C GLY A 221 19.18 23.84 -14.39
N THR A 222 18.91 23.39 -15.62
CA THR A 222 19.36 24.07 -16.85
C THR A 222 18.24 24.74 -17.64
N ASP A 223 17.00 24.77 -17.11
CA ASP A 223 15.91 25.51 -17.74
C ASP A 223 16.28 26.99 -17.90
N ALA A 224 15.93 27.59 -19.04
CA ALA A 224 16.35 28.95 -19.38
C ALA A 224 15.68 30.02 -18.50
N ASP A 225 14.43 29.81 -18.10
CA ASP A 225 13.67 30.76 -17.29
C ASP A 225 13.89 30.54 -15.79
N TYR A 226 14.25 29.31 -15.40
CA TYR A 226 14.38 28.87 -14.00
C TYR A 226 15.71 28.16 -13.74
N ARG A 227 16.82 28.77 -14.19
CA ARG A 227 18.16 28.19 -14.04
C ARG A 227 18.50 27.97 -12.56
N GLY A 228 18.99 26.78 -12.25
CA GLY A 228 19.34 26.36 -10.89
C GLY A 228 18.15 25.97 -10.01
N ILE A 229 16.92 25.94 -10.54
CA ILE A 229 15.74 25.46 -9.81
C ILE A 229 15.48 23.99 -10.14
N TYR A 230 15.09 23.23 -9.12
CA TYR A 230 14.82 21.80 -9.21
C TYR A 230 13.46 21.46 -8.59
N ASN A 231 12.78 20.44 -9.08
CA ASN A 231 11.55 19.90 -8.48
C ASN A 231 11.46 18.38 -8.75
N TYR A 232 11.90 17.57 -7.77
CA TYR A 232 12.02 16.12 -7.93
C TYR A 232 10.69 15.35 -7.86
N TYR A 233 9.64 15.97 -7.33
CA TYR A 233 8.35 15.31 -7.07
C TYR A 233 7.23 15.82 -8.00
N ASN A 234 7.57 16.55 -9.07
CA ASN A 234 6.61 17.11 -10.03
C ASN A 234 5.50 17.95 -9.35
N ILE A 235 5.79 18.60 -8.23
CA ILE A 235 4.78 19.37 -7.48
C ILE A 235 4.33 20.56 -8.32
N GLU A 236 3.02 20.71 -8.49
CA GLU A 236 2.36 21.70 -9.35
C GLU A 236 2.77 21.62 -10.84
N ALA A 237 3.30 20.48 -11.29
CA ALA A 237 3.70 20.26 -12.67
C ALA A 237 2.55 19.72 -13.53
N TYR A 238 1.63 20.59 -13.92
CA TYR A 238 0.57 20.28 -14.89
C TYR A 238 0.49 21.33 -15.99
N GLN A 239 0.04 20.94 -17.19
CA GLN A 239 -0.13 21.87 -18.29
C GLN A 239 -1.25 22.87 -17.97
N LYS A 240 -0.92 24.16 -17.99
CA LYS A 240 -1.87 25.25 -17.72
C LYS A 240 -1.34 26.56 -18.31
N ASN A 241 -2.24 27.43 -18.76
CA ASN A 241 -1.94 28.76 -19.27
C ASN A 241 -0.87 28.77 -20.39
N GLY A 242 -0.89 27.76 -21.28
CA GLY A 242 0.07 27.63 -22.38
C GLY A 242 1.50 27.25 -21.96
N LYS A 243 1.75 26.97 -20.68
CA LYS A 243 3.05 26.48 -20.18
C LYS A 243 3.06 24.97 -20.11
N THR A 244 4.24 24.38 -20.34
CA THR A 244 4.48 22.96 -20.11
C THR A 244 4.38 22.64 -18.62
N ALA A 245 4.09 21.38 -18.28
CA ALA A 245 4.07 20.91 -16.90
C ALA A 245 5.37 21.25 -16.15
N ALA A 246 6.52 20.99 -16.77
CA ALA A 246 7.84 21.32 -16.20
C ALA A 246 7.99 22.81 -15.89
N LYS A 247 7.58 23.72 -16.81
CA LYS A 247 7.66 25.17 -16.56
C LYS A 247 6.76 25.61 -15.40
N ASN A 248 5.57 25.03 -15.25
CA ASN A 248 4.69 25.36 -14.13
C ASN A 248 5.26 24.85 -12.80
N GLY A 249 5.79 23.63 -12.77
CA GLY A 249 6.43 23.07 -11.57
C GLY A 249 7.70 23.84 -11.15
N LEU A 250 8.53 24.27 -12.11
CA LEU A 250 9.71 25.11 -11.84
C LEU A 250 9.32 26.52 -11.36
N ALA A 251 8.31 27.14 -11.99
CA ALA A 251 7.78 28.44 -11.57
C ALA A 251 7.22 28.42 -10.14
N TRP A 252 6.63 27.29 -9.73
CA TRP A 252 6.18 27.12 -8.36
C TRP A 252 7.37 26.90 -7.42
N ALA A 253 8.33 26.06 -7.81
CA ALA A 253 9.55 25.76 -7.04
C ALA A 253 10.48 26.98 -6.83
N SER A 254 10.37 28.01 -7.68
CA SER A 254 11.19 29.23 -7.61
C SER A 254 10.66 30.31 -6.67
N LYS A 255 9.48 30.14 -6.04
CA LYS A 255 8.90 31.14 -5.14
C LYS A 255 9.64 31.19 -3.80
N GLU A 256 9.54 32.30 -3.06
CA GLU A 256 10.13 32.42 -1.71
C GLU A 256 9.01 32.56 -0.66
N ASP A 257 8.32 31.47 -0.36
CA ASP A 257 7.11 31.50 0.49
C ASP A 257 7.02 30.36 1.50
N SER A 258 7.05 29.11 1.04
CA SER A 258 6.74 27.91 1.83
C SER A 258 7.60 26.75 1.38
N TYR A 259 7.60 25.65 2.15
CA TYR A 259 8.28 24.41 1.78
C TYR A 259 9.80 24.55 1.54
N GLY A 260 10.44 25.54 2.16
CA GLY A 260 11.88 25.81 1.97
C GLY A 260 12.25 26.27 0.56
N ARG A 261 11.28 26.76 -0.22
CA ARG A 261 11.54 27.38 -1.53
C ARG A 261 12.22 28.77 -1.38
N PRO A 262 13.07 29.19 -2.33
CA PRO A 262 13.26 28.62 -3.65
C PRO A 262 14.12 27.35 -3.60
N TRP A 263 13.73 26.35 -4.39
CA TRP A 263 14.45 25.07 -4.49
C TRP A 263 15.66 25.20 -5.41
N ASN A 264 16.60 26.04 -4.99
CA ASN A 264 17.78 26.42 -5.76
C ASN A 264 19.01 25.52 -5.55
N THR A 265 18.83 24.38 -4.87
CA THR A 265 19.77 23.26 -4.80
C THR A 265 18.97 21.97 -4.82
N ARG A 266 19.62 20.86 -5.21
CA ARG A 266 18.96 19.54 -5.23
C ARG A 266 18.51 19.11 -3.84
N GLU A 267 19.36 19.33 -2.83
CA GLU A 267 19.04 19.04 -1.43
C GLU A 267 17.81 19.80 -0.94
N LYS A 268 17.69 21.11 -1.26
CA LYS A 268 16.50 21.89 -0.90
C LYS A 268 15.25 21.40 -1.61
N ALA A 269 15.36 21.00 -2.88
CA ALA A 269 14.24 20.46 -3.63
C ALA A 269 13.75 19.12 -3.05
N ILE A 270 14.67 18.25 -2.65
CA ILE A 270 14.37 16.96 -2.01
C ILE A 270 13.71 17.19 -0.63
N ALA A 271 14.32 18.01 0.22
CA ALA A 271 13.81 18.31 1.56
C ALA A 271 12.49 19.10 1.52
N GLY A 272 12.38 20.08 0.64
CA GLY A 272 11.18 20.88 0.47
C GLY A 272 10.00 20.08 -0.09
N GLY A 273 10.26 19.16 -1.01
CA GLY A 273 9.23 18.24 -1.49
C GLY A 273 8.78 17.24 -0.43
N ALA A 274 9.67 16.75 0.43
CA ALA A 274 9.30 15.96 1.60
C ALA A 274 8.43 16.76 2.57
N MET A 275 8.77 18.03 2.84
CA MET A 275 7.96 18.92 3.66
C MET A 275 6.58 19.18 3.04
N TYR A 276 6.50 19.34 1.71
CA TYR A 276 5.21 19.43 1.01
C TYR A 276 4.40 18.14 1.20
N TYR A 277 5.04 16.98 1.04
CA TYR A 277 4.37 15.70 1.18
C TYR A 277 3.78 15.51 2.58
N ALA A 278 4.59 15.73 3.63
CA ALA A 278 4.16 15.60 5.01
C ALA A 278 2.92 16.47 5.30
N ASN A 279 2.97 17.75 4.95
CA ASN A 279 1.89 18.70 5.22
C ASN A 279 0.59 18.39 4.47
N ASN A 280 0.67 17.85 3.26
CA ASN A 280 -0.51 17.63 2.41
C ASN A 280 -1.05 16.19 2.49
N TYR A 281 -0.25 15.23 2.95
CA TYR A 281 -0.58 13.81 2.86
C TYR A 281 -0.30 12.98 4.11
N LEU A 282 0.40 13.48 5.14
CA LEU A 282 0.66 12.74 6.39
C LEU A 282 0.14 13.52 7.60
N SER A 283 -1.12 13.95 7.51
CA SER A 283 -1.83 14.54 8.64
C SER A 283 -2.99 13.63 9.05
N ASN A 284 -3.55 13.90 10.23
CA ASN A 284 -4.78 13.26 10.72
C ASN A 284 -4.72 11.72 10.79
N ALA A 285 -3.56 11.12 11.11
CA ALA A 285 -3.37 9.66 11.17
C ALA A 285 -3.70 8.93 9.85
N GLN A 286 -3.56 9.61 8.70
CA GLN A 286 -3.78 9.04 7.38
C GLN A 286 -2.46 8.60 6.74
N THR A 287 -1.80 7.65 7.38
CA THR A 287 -0.41 7.25 7.04
C THR A 287 -0.31 6.21 5.93
N THR A 288 -1.44 5.68 5.45
CA THR A 288 -1.49 4.68 4.37
C THR A 288 -2.51 5.08 3.31
N SER A 289 -2.40 4.53 2.09
CA SER A 289 -3.39 4.76 1.03
C SER A 289 -4.78 4.30 1.46
N TYR A 290 -4.87 3.23 2.25
CA TYR A 290 -6.13 2.79 2.85
C TYR A 290 -6.70 3.85 3.81
N LEU A 291 -5.91 4.34 4.77
CA LEU A 291 -6.37 5.32 5.76
C LEU A 291 -6.73 6.66 5.12
N LYS A 292 -6.09 7.04 4.00
CA LYS A 292 -6.47 8.20 3.19
C LYS A 292 -7.80 8.02 2.47
N LYS A 293 -8.13 6.79 2.05
CA LYS A 293 -9.39 6.49 1.35
C LYS A 293 -10.58 6.42 2.30
N PHE A 294 -10.41 5.80 3.45
CA PHE A 294 -11.52 5.50 4.37
C PHE A 294 -11.57 6.44 5.58
N ASP A 295 -10.44 7.05 5.98
CA ASP A 295 -10.38 8.00 7.09
C ASP A 295 -10.96 7.42 8.40
N VAL A 296 -10.50 6.23 8.79
CA VAL A 296 -11.05 5.45 9.92
C VAL A 296 -10.20 5.49 11.20
N ALA A 297 -9.06 6.17 11.15
CA ALA A 297 -8.11 6.26 12.26
C ALA A 297 -7.84 7.71 12.71
N SER A 298 -8.45 8.70 12.05
CA SER A 298 -8.26 10.10 12.40
C SER A 298 -9.01 10.49 13.67
N SER A 299 -8.69 11.65 14.24
CA SER A 299 -9.42 12.20 15.39
C SER A 299 -10.89 12.58 15.09
N ASN A 300 -11.23 12.71 13.81
CA ASN A 300 -12.58 12.99 13.33
C ASN A 300 -12.87 12.17 12.06
N PRO A 301 -13.14 10.85 12.22
CA PRO A 301 -13.24 9.92 11.11
C PRO A 301 -14.28 10.29 10.04
N TYR A 302 -14.07 9.79 8.82
CA TYR A 302 -14.97 9.90 7.66
C TYR A 302 -15.19 11.32 7.10
N VAL A 303 -14.40 12.31 7.54
CA VAL A 303 -14.53 13.72 7.13
C VAL A 303 -13.53 14.11 6.05
N HIS A 304 -12.36 13.47 6.03
CA HIS A 304 -11.24 13.84 5.15
C HIS A 304 -10.78 12.66 4.29
N GLN A 305 -11.61 12.25 3.33
CA GLN A 305 -11.27 11.16 2.39
C GLN A 305 -10.68 11.73 1.08
N TYR A 306 -9.49 11.24 0.70
CA TYR A 306 -8.75 11.73 -0.47
C TYR A 306 -9.33 11.23 -1.81
N MET A 307 -10.16 10.19 -1.80
CA MET A 307 -10.57 9.49 -3.02
C MET A 307 -12.02 9.01 -2.93
N THR A 308 -12.77 9.18 -4.02
CA THR A 308 -14.14 8.66 -4.15
C THR A 308 -14.21 7.33 -4.90
N ALA A 309 -13.25 7.04 -5.79
CA ALA A 309 -13.19 5.74 -6.46
C ALA A 309 -12.88 4.62 -5.45
N ILE A 310 -13.75 3.60 -5.38
CA ILE A 310 -13.66 2.57 -4.33
C ILE A 310 -12.34 1.79 -4.36
N ASN A 311 -11.72 1.64 -5.53
CA ASN A 311 -10.43 0.95 -5.71
C ASN A 311 -9.21 1.91 -5.74
N GLY A 312 -9.37 3.16 -5.32
CA GLY A 312 -8.30 4.16 -5.32
C GLY A 312 -7.09 3.73 -4.50
N ALA A 313 -7.31 3.38 -3.22
CA ALA A 313 -6.25 2.92 -2.32
C ALA A 313 -5.49 1.70 -2.87
N LEU A 314 -6.23 0.73 -3.40
CA LEU A 314 -5.68 -0.48 -4.01
C LEU A 314 -4.77 -0.16 -5.22
N LYS A 315 -5.22 0.74 -6.10
CA LYS A 315 -4.45 1.18 -7.27
C LYS A 315 -3.16 1.91 -6.87
N GLU A 316 -3.24 2.82 -5.90
CA GLU A 316 -2.04 3.51 -5.41
C GLU A 316 -1.08 2.54 -4.70
N GLY A 317 -1.59 1.60 -3.90
CA GLY A 317 -0.79 0.54 -3.28
C GLY A 317 -0.03 -0.29 -4.31
N ARG A 318 -0.71 -0.77 -5.36
CA ARG A 318 -0.05 -1.54 -6.44
C ARG A 318 1.00 -0.73 -7.20
N ARG A 319 0.81 0.58 -7.36
CA ARG A 319 1.83 1.47 -7.93
C ARG A 319 3.04 1.58 -7.01
N LEU A 320 2.82 1.73 -5.71
CA LEU A 320 3.89 1.74 -4.71
C LEU A 320 4.65 0.42 -4.70
N LYS A 321 3.97 -0.74 -4.74
CA LYS A 321 4.62 -2.07 -4.84
C LYS A 321 5.66 -2.11 -5.95
N LYS A 322 5.33 -1.63 -7.13
CA LYS A 322 6.26 -1.60 -8.29
C LYS A 322 7.54 -0.84 -7.98
N ALA A 323 7.48 0.20 -7.16
CA ALA A 323 8.64 0.98 -6.76
C ALA A 323 9.45 0.36 -5.60
N TYR A 324 8.96 -0.74 -5.03
CA TYR A 324 9.60 -1.54 -3.97
C TYR A 324 10.03 -2.94 -4.47
N GLU A 325 9.76 -3.28 -5.73
CA GLU A 325 9.93 -4.64 -6.28
C GLU A 325 11.36 -5.19 -6.12
N ASP A 326 12.36 -4.32 -6.21
CA ASP A 326 13.78 -4.68 -6.07
C ASP A 326 14.28 -4.69 -4.62
N ILE A 327 13.44 -4.34 -3.65
CA ILE A 327 13.80 -4.23 -2.22
C ILE A 327 12.84 -4.96 -1.29
N LEU A 328 12.10 -5.96 -1.79
CA LEU A 328 11.18 -6.74 -0.96
C LEU A 328 11.88 -7.57 0.13
N ASP A 329 13.22 -7.64 0.11
CA ASP A 329 14.08 -8.23 1.13
C ASP A 329 14.41 -7.28 2.30
N THR A 330 14.03 -6.00 2.23
CA THR A 330 14.25 -5.04 3.33
C THR A 330 13.12 -5.09 4.36
N GLU A 331 13.33 -4.39 5.48
CA GLU A 331 12.24 -4.11 6.41
C GLU A 331 11.23 -3.17 5.74
N ILE A 332 9.98 -3.62 5.65
CA ILE A 332 8.86 -2.85 5.14
C ILE A 332 7.74 -2.97 6.18
N THR A 333 7.30 -1.81 6.68
CA THR A 333 6.25 -1.74 7.68
C THR A 333 4.90 -1.51 7.02
N PHE A 334 3.94 -2.35 7.39
CA PHE A 334 2.55 -2.26 6.97
C PHE A 334 1.65 -1.98 8.17
N THR A 335 0.93 -0.86 8.11
CA THR A 335 -0.01 -0.41 9.12
C THR A 335 -1.42 -0.78 8.70
N ILE A 336 -1.93 -1.88 9.28
CA ILE A 336 -3.15 -2.58 8.86
C ILE A 336 -4.29 -2.25 9.85
N PRO A 337 -5.40 -1.67 9.39
CA PRO A 337 -6.54 -1.40 10.24
C PRO A 337 -7.19 -2.68 10.79
N VAL A 338 -7.58 -2.64 12.05
CA VAL A 338 -8.40 -3.66 12.71
C VAL A 338 -9.62 -2.99 13.32
N TYR A 339 -10.81 -3.31 12.79
CA TYR A 339 -12.08 -2.79 13.28
C TYR A 339 -12.61 -3.60 14.47
N GLY A 340 -13.28 -2.93 15.39
CA GLY A 340 -14.07 -3.58 16.43
C GLY A 340 -15.24 -4.35 15.81
N ASN A 341 -15.60 -5.50 16.40
CA ASN A 341 -16.76 -6.31 16.01
C ASN A 341 -16.83 -6.68 14.52
N MET A 342 -15.68 -6.92 13.88
CA MET A 342 -15.66 -7.45 12.52
C MET A 342 -16.36 -8.81 12.42
N PRO A 343 -17.05 -9.09 11.30
CA PRO A 343 -17.62 -10.39 11.05
C PRO A 343 -16.54 -11.46 10.92
N ASP A 344 -16.84 -12.68 11.39
CA ASP A 344 -15.94 -13.83 11.27
C ASP A 344 -15.62 -14.20 9.81
N HIS A 345 -16.56 -13.91 8.91
CA HIS A 345 -16.38 -14.11 7.48
C HIS A 345 -15.78 -12.87 6.82
N ILE A 346 -14.89 -13.11 5.85
CA ILE A 346 -14.32 -12.07 5.00
C ILE A 346 -15.38 -11.63 3.98
N ALA A 347 -15.55 -10.32 3.81
CA ALA A 347 -16.49 -9.76 2.83
C ALA A 347 -16.10 -10.20 1.41
N LYS A 348 -17.08 -10.59 0.59
CA LYS A 348 -16.83 -11.11 -0.77
C LYS A 348 -17.20 -10.09 -1.83
N LEU A 349 -16.37 -9.98 -2.86
CA LEU A 349 -16.70 -9.19 -4.05
C LEU A 349 -17.85 -9.88 -4.80
N PRO A 350 -18.93 -9.17 -5.15
CA PRO A 350 -20.00 -9.74 -5.95
C PRO A 350 -19.49 -10.17 -7.34
N THR A 351 -19.75 -11.42 -7.69
CA THR A 351 -19.51 -12.00 -9.02
C THR A 351 -20.85 -12.42 -9.64
N GLU A 352 -20.92 -12.41 -10.96
CA GLU A 352 -22.11 -12.85 -11.72
C GLU A 352 -22.40 -14.35 -11.61
#